data_AF-A0A4V1UVF1-F1
#
_entry.id   AF-A0A4V1UVF1-F1
#
_cell.length_a   1.000
_cell.length_b   1.000
_cell.length_c   1.000
_cell.angle_alpha   90.00
_cell.angle_beta   90.00
_cell.angle_gamma   90.00
#
_symmetry.space_group_name_H-M   'P 1'
#
loop_
_entity.id
_entity.type
_entity.pdbx_description
1 polymer ?
#
loop_
_entity_poly.entity_id
_entity_poly.type
_entity_poly.pdbx_seq_one_letter_code
_entity_poly.pdbx_strand_id
1 'polypeptide(L)'
;MVAPKRIPSRVRHVAADGPLGLRELDRFSETSLERWNAASQDLDELHDSLYFGLEPERRRYRPELIAALTSVEAVELRIVRWCRAVTYRYSLAPLSCAGSLQFIGGRFNAGTELDPQTLTAWPALYVAEDFETAFREKFQLPSDSLTQGLTPKDMALGEGSSLANVMVSGHLMRVFDMTHAASLNAVSSVFRRIAMPPRAAKLRKKLGISEAGMVRTAGHAYDAVLKHNWRVFPIQFGLPSPSQILAELIRAAGFEAILYRSTKGPGRCVAVFADRLQEASFVELADPAPPEVRHRRLDTESAIELAGWDTVAAQFRAR
;
A
#
# COMPACT_ATOMS: atom_id res chain seq x y z
N MET A 1 85.56 15.88 -3.42
CA MET A 1 84.51 15.33 -2.53
C MET A 1 83.18 15.43 -3.24
N VAL A 2 82.63 14.31 -3.72
CA VAL A 2 81.30 14.25 -4.35
C VAL A 2 80.46 13.28 -3.53
N ALA A 3 79.40 13.81 -2.94
CA ALA A 3 78.49 13.10 -2.03
C ALA A 3 77.57 12.11 -2.78
N PRO A 4 77.10 11.04 -2.11
CA PRO A 4 76.36 9.95 -2.76
C PRO A 4 74.92 10.32 -3.13
N LYS A 5 74.46 9.82 -4.28
CA LYS A 5 73.07 9.92 -4.78
C LYS A 5 72.10 9.24 -3.80
N ARG A 6 71.16 10.02 -3.25
CA ARG A 6 69.99 9.53 -2.50
C ARG A 6 68.95 8.96 -3.48
N ILE A 7 68.50 7.73 -3.21
CA ILE A 7 67.34 7.09 -3.86
C ILE A 7 66.08 7.76 -3.29
N PRO A 8 65.15 8.29 -4.11
CA PRO A 8 63.92 8.88 -3.59
C PRO A 8 62.95 7.79 -3.11
N SER A 9 62.44 8.00 -1.90
CA SER A 9 61.51 7.16 -1.16
C SER A 9 60.09 7.14 -1.74
N ARG A 10 59.50 5.94 -1.80
CA ARG A 10 58.07 5.57 -1.79
C ARG A 10 57.07 6.67 -2.19
N VAL A 11 56.52 6.51 -3.40
CA VAL A 11 55.23 7.09 -3.80
C VAL A 11 54.14 6.59 -2.83
N ARG A 12 53.51 7.51 -2.09
CA ARG A 12 52.25 7.24 -1.40
C ARG A 12 51.17 7.02 -2.47
N HIS A 13 50.71 5.79 -2.63
CA HIS A 13 49.47 5.53 -3.36
C HIS A 13 48.32 6.15 -2.57
N VAL A 14 47.79 7.27 -3.08
CA VAL A 14 46.46 7.75 -2.71
C VAL A 14 45.49 6.77 -3.35
N ALA A 15 44.80 5.97 -2.52
CA ALA A 15 43.76 5.09 -3.00
C ALA A 15 42.62 5.96 -3.55
N ALA A 16 42.39 5.87 -4.85
CA ALA A 16 41.28 6.50 -5.53
C ALA A 16 39.96 5.85 -5.06
N ASP A 17 38.99 6.70 -4.69
CA ASP A 17 37.58 6.35 -4.52
C ASP A 17 37.04 5.84 -5.87
N GLY A 18 37.01 4.52 -6.02
CA GLY A 18 36.28 3.83 -7.08
C GLY A 18 34.88 3.44 -6.62
N PRO A 19 33.95 3.17 -7.55
CA PRO A 19 32.53 2.99 -7.24
C PRO A 19 32.28 1.81 -6.27
N LEU A 20 31.41 2.06 -5.29
CA LEU A 20 31.04 1.28 -4.09
C LEU A 20 30.32 -0.06 -4.37
N GLY A 21 30.65 -0.78 -5.43
CA GLY A 21 29.77 -1.85 -5.94
C GLY A 21 30.05 -3.29 -5.50
N LEU A 22 31.30 -3.66 -5.19
CA LEU A 22 31.67 -5.09 -5.04
C LEU A 22 32.78 -5.39 -4.02
N ARG A 23 33.44 -4.36 -3.45
CA ARG A 23 34.58 -4.54 -2.52
C ARG A 23 34.19 -4.59 -1.03
N GLU A 24 32.93 -4.34 -0.67
CA GLU A 24 32.51 -4.31 0.74
C GLU A 24 32.18 -5.68 1.32
N LEU A 25 31.76 -6.67 0.50
CA LEU A 25 31.44 -8.01 1.00
C LEU A 25 32.67 -8.73 1.60
N ASP A 26 33.88 -8.45 1.08
CA ASP A 26 35.14 -9.01 1.57
C ASP A 26 35.77 -8.21 2.75
N ARG A 27 35.16 -7.08 3.14
CA ARG A 27 35.66 -6.18 4.20
C ARG A 27 34.62 -5.90 5.28
N PHE A 28 33.71 -6.85 5.53
CA PHE A 28 32.80 -6.76 6.67
C PHE A 28 33.58 -6.85 8.00
N SER A 29 33.85 -5.71 8.61
CA SER A 29 34.37 -5.60 9.98
C SER A 29 33.22 -5.47 10.98
N GLU A 30 33.45 -5.80 12.25
CA GLU A 30 32.50 -5.54 13.35
C GLU A 30 32.06 -4.07 13.38
N THR A 31 32.98 -3.14 13.15
CA THR A 31 32.70 -1.70 13.05
C THR A 31 31.79 -1.33 11.88
N SER A 32 31.79 -2.12 10.80
CA SER A 32 30.84 -1.94 9.70
C SER A 32 29.46 -2.43 10.11
N LEU A 33 29.36 -3.60 10.75
CA LEU A 33 28.09 -4.12 11.27
C LEU A 33 27.46 -3.17 12.30
N GLU A 34 28.23 -2.62 13.23
CA GLU A 34 27.74 -1.63 14.21
C GLU A 34 27.17 -0.38 13.54
N ARG A 35 27.84 0.13 12.49
CA ARG A 35 27.35 1.29 11.73
C ARG A 35 26.05 0.99 11.00
N TRP A 36 25.94 -0.19 10.39
CA TRP A 36 24.73 -0.62 9.71
C TRP A 36 23.57 -0.84 10.68
N ASN A 37 23.82 -1.45 11.83
CA ASN A 37 22.82 -1.62 12.88
C ASN A 37 22.36 -0.27 13.45
N ALA A 38 23.28 0.66 13.69
CA ALA A 38 22.94 2.00 14.15
C ALA A 38 22.11 2.78 13.11
N ALA A 39 22.47 2.68 11.83
CA ALA A 39 21.69 3.29 10.75
C ALA A 39 20.30 2.67 10.61
N SER A 40 20.17 1.35 10.79
CA SER A 40 18.88 0.65 10.82
C SER A 40 18.01 1.14 11.99
N GLN A 41 18.56 1.21 13.19
CA GLN A 41 17.85 1.70 14.38
C GLN A 41 17.42 3.17 14.22
N ASP A 42 18.28 4.01 13.66
CA ASP A 42 17.94 5.41 13.37
C ASP A 42 16.81 5.51 12.33
N LEU A 43 16.73 4.57 11.38
CA LEU A 43 15.69 4.51 10.36
C LEU A 43 14.35 4.08 10.98
N ASP A 44 14.35 3.04 11.80
CA ASP A 44 13.17 2.62 12.57
C ASP A 44 12.66 3.77 13.44
N GLU A 45 13.57 4.42 14.19
CA GLU A 45 13.23 5.57 15.03
C GLU A 45 12.72 6.78 14.21
N LEU A 46 13.23 6.99 12.99
CA LEU A 46 12.72 8.03 12.10
C LEU A 46 11.26 7.76 11.74
N HIS A 47 10.93 6.52 11.36
CA HIS A 47 9.57 6.15 10.96
C HIS A 47 8.60 6.15 12.14
N ASP A 48 9.02 5.67 13.32
CA ASP A 48 8.25 5.78 14.56
C ASP A 48 8.04 7.24 14.96
N SER A 49 9.08 8.07 14.89
CA SER A 49 8.98 9.49 15.22
C SER A 49 8.06 10.23 14.26
N LEU A 50 8.07 9.88 12.97
CA LEU A 50 7.13 10.42 11.99
C LEU A 50 5.71 9.93 12.27
N TYR A 51 5.51 8.64 12.51
CA TYR A 51 4.17 8.11 12.71
C TYR A 51 3.61 8.58 14.06
N PHE A 52 4.17 8.14 15.18
CA PHE A 52 3.64 8.44 16.52
C PHE A 52 3.78 9.91 16.90
N GLY A 53 4.84 10.60 16.44
CA GLY A 53 5.01 12.03 16.68
C GLY A 53 3.99 12.91 15.95
N LEU A 54 3.38 12.41 14.88
CA LEU A 54 2.29 13.10 14.17
C LEU A 54 0.90 12.73 14.67
N GLU A 55 0.77 11.72 15.54
CA GLU A 55 -0.53 11.25 16.05
C GLU A 55 -1.37 12.35 16.73
N PRO A 56 -0.81 13.24 17.58
CA PRO A 56 -1.58 14.34 18.17
C PRO A 56 -2.14 15.29 17.11
N GLU A 57 -1.34 15.64 16.10
CA GLU A 57 -1.77 16.52 15.02
C GLU A 57 -2.78 15.82 14.09
N ARG A 58 -2.62 14.51 13.82
CA ARG A 58 -3.63 13.71 13.10
C ARG A 58 -4.97 13.76 13.81
N ARG A 59 -5.00 13.57 15.13
CA ARG A 59 -6.24 13.65 15.94
C ARG A 59 -6.83 15.05 15.92
N ARG A 60 -5.99 16.08 16.09
CA ARG A 60 -6.40 17.49 16.07
C ARG A 60 -7.03 17.88 14.74
N TYR A 61 -6.40 17.52 13.63
CA TYR A 61 -6.87 17.87 12.28
C TYR A 61 -7.87 16.88 11.70
N ARG A 62 -8.14 15.74 12.36
CA ARG A 62 -9.05 14.71 11.85
C ARG A 62 -10.41 15.28 11.41
N PRO A 63 -11.10 16.14 12.18
CA PRO A 63 -12.37 16.71 11.72
C PRO A 63 -12.21 17.54 10.45
N GLU A 64 -11.14 18.34 10.33
CA GLU A 64 -10.85 19.15 9.15
C GLU A 64 -10.48 18.29 7.94
N LEU A 65 -9.74 17.19 8.14
CA LEU A 65 -9.38 16.23 7.11
C LEU A 65 -10.61 15.50 6.56
N ILE A 66 -11.49 15.04 7.45
CA ILE A 66 -12.75 14.41 7.07
C ILE A 66 -13.63 15.42 6.32
N ALA A 67 -13.80 16.64 6.85
CA ALA A 67 -14.58 17.68 6.19
C ALA A 67 -14.02 18.04 4.79
N ALA A 68 -12.69 18.12 4.66
CA ALA A 68 -12.05 18.36 3.37
C ALA A 68 -12.34 17.23 2.37
N LEU A 69 -12.33 15.97 2.81
CA LEU A 69 -12.69 14.83 1.96
C LEU A 69 -14.19 14.82 1.62
N THR A 70 -15.06 15.14 2.58
CA THR A 70 -16.51 15.26 2.35
C THR A 70 -16.86 16.38 1.35
N SER A 71 -16.02 17.42 1.25
CA SER A 71 -16.21 18.49 0.25
C SER A 71 -15.88 18.08 -1.19
N VAL A 72 -15.23 16.92 -1.38
CA VAL A 72 -14.94 16.39 -2.71
C VAL A 72 -16.21 15.72 -3.24
N GLU A 73 -16.61 16.08 -4.46
CA GLU A 73 -17.74 15.48 -5.14
C GLU A 73 -17.52 13.98 -5.31
N ALA A 74 -18.48 13.19 -4.84
CA ALA A 74 -18.47 11.75 -5.01
C ALA A 74 -18.91 11.38 -6.42
N VAL A 75 -18.31 10.31 -6.95
CA VAL A 75 -18.67 9.77 -8.27
C VAL A 75 -19.54 8.54 -8.09
N GLU A 76 -20.59 8.46 -8.89
CA GLU A 76 -21.36 7.24 -9.07
C GLU A 76 -20.61 6.34 -10.07
N LEU A 77 -20.28 5.12 -9.65
CA LEU A 77 -19.55 4.17 -10.47
C LEU A 77 -20.45 3.01 -10.87
N ARG A 78 -20.71 2.90 -12.17
CA ARG A 78 -21.26 1.69 -12.76
C ARG A 78 -20.13 0.72 -13.08
N ILE A 79 -20.18 -0.46 -12.46
CA ILE A 79 -19.27 -1.57 -12.73
C ILE A 79 -19.93 -2.44 -13.79
N VAL A 80 -19.30 -2.55 -14.96
CA VAL A 80 -19.83 -3.32 -16.10
C VAL A 80 -18.82 -4.39 -16.48
N ARG A 81 -19.07 -5.63 -16.02
CA ARG A 81 -18.23 -6.80 -16.31
C ARG A 81 -16.74 -6.58 -15.99
N TRP A 82 -16.47 -5.96 -14.85
CA TRP A 82 -15.11 -5.86 -14.31
C TRP A 82 -14.63 -7.23 -13.81
N CYS A 83 -13.34 -7.41 -13.61
CA CYS A 83 -12.76 -8.70 -13.24
C CYS A 83 -12.26 -8.72 -11.79
N ARG A 84 -12.51 -9.85 -11.12
CA ARG A 84 -11.85 -10.20 -9.86
C ARG A 84 -11.14 -11.54 -9.99
N ALA A 85 -9.83 -11.53 -9.72
CA ALA A 85 -8.99 -12.71 -9.70
C ALA A 85 -8.84 -13.25 -8.28
N VAL A 86 -9.30 -14.48 -8.04
CA VAL A 86 -9.16 -15.18 -6.75
C VAL A 86 -8.32 -16.44 -6.90
N THR A 87 -7.68 -16.88 -5.83
CA THR A 87 -7.03 -18.20 -5.83
C THR A 87 -8.12 -19.26 -5.85
N TYR A 88 -7.95 -20.33 -6.63
CA TYR A 88 -9.00 -21.31 -6.95
C TYR A 88 -9.63 -21.96 -5.72
N ARG A 89 -8.87 -22.15 -4.63
CA ARG A 89 -9.42 -22.64 -3.35
C ARG A 89 -10.53 -21.75 -2.76
N TYR A 90 -10.61 -20.49 -3.20
CA TYR A 90 -11.62 -19.50 -2.81
C TYR A 90 -12.63 -19.22 -3.93
N SER A 91 -12.63 -20.02 -5.01
CA SER A 91 -13.53 -19.85 -6.16
C SER A 91 -15.02 -19.91 -5.81
N LEU A 92 -15.38 -20.57 -4.70
CA LEU A 92 -16.76 -20.65 -4.21
C LEU A 92 -17.21 -19.44 -3.36
N ALA A 93 -16.28 -18.56 -2.99
CA ALA A 93 -16.57 -17.32 -2.26
C ALA A 93 -15.95 -16.09 -2.95
N PRO A 94 -16.23 -15.89 -4.25
CA PRO A 94 -15.51 -14.91 -5.07
C PRO A 94 -15.82 -13.46 -4.71
N LEU A 95 -16.85 -13.17 -3.90
CA LEU A 95 -17.17 -11.84 -3.39
C LEU A 95 -16.75 -11.62 -1.93
N SER A 96 -16.07 -12.59 -1.30
CA SER A 96 -15.59 -12.44 0.07
C SER A 96 -14.48 -11.39 0.16
N CYS A 97 -14.52 -10.58 1.22
CA CYS A 97 -13.49 -9.60 1.59
C CYS A 97 -12.45 -10.19 2.56
N ALA A 98 -12.60 -11.45 2.99
CA ALA A 98 -11.77 -12.09 4.02
C ALA A 98 -10.27 -11.91 3.80
N GLY A 99 -9.79 -12.11 2.57
CA GLY A 99 -8.37 -11.99 2.24
C GLY A 99 -7.78 -10.60 2.50
N SER A 100 -8.60 -9.55 2.50
CA SER A 100 -8.16 -8.19 2.80
C SER A 100 -7.90 -7.96 4.28
N LEU A 101 -8.45 -8.77 5.18
CA LEU A 101 -8.23 -8.64 6.63
C LEU A 101 -6.96 -9.35 7.09
N GLN A 102 -6.41 -10.24 6.28
CA GLN A 102 -5.26 -11.08 6.62
C GLN A 102 -3.95 -10.27 6.58
N PHE A 103 -3.00 -10.64 7.44
CA PHE A 103 -1.67 -10.03 7.51
C PHE A 103 -1.77 -8.49 7.62
N ILE A 104 -1.03 -7.75 6.79
CA ILE A 104 -1.02 -6.28 6.75
C ILE A 104 -2.22 -5.66 6.02
N GLY A 105 -3.06 -6.49 5.40
CA GLY A 105 -4.19 -6.08 4.56
C GLY A 105 -3.83 -5.75 3.12
N GLY A 106 -4.55 -4.80 2.52
CA GLY A 106 -4.36 -4.34 1.15
C GLY A 106 -3.90 -2.89 1.07
N ARG A 107 -3.70 -2.37 -0.16
CA ARG A 107 -3.23 -0.99 -0.36
C ARG A 107 -4.14 0.04 0.31
N PHE A 108 -5.45 -0.18 0.27
CA PHE A 108 -6.46 0.76 0.78
C PHE A 108 -7.25 0.21 1.97
N ASN A 109 -6.74 -0.83 2.64
CA ASN A 109 -7.34 -1.30 3.88
C ASN A 109 -6.29 -1.88 4.84
N ALA A 110 -6.46 -1.60 6.14
CA ALA A 110 -5.64 -2.22 7.17
C ALA A 110 -6.06 -3.67 7.38
N GLY A 111 -5.07 -4.55 7.53
CA GLY A 111 -5.25 -5.92 8.03
C GLY A 111 -5.01 -6.02 9.53
N THR A 112 -5.09 -7.24 10.06
CA THR A 112 -5.07 -7.50 11.50
C THR A 112 -3.69 -7.50 12.15
N GLU A 113 -2.61 -7.56 11.35
CA GLU A 113 -1.22 -7.68 11.83
C GLU A 113 -0.43 -6.37 11.76
N LEU A 114 -1.11 -5.21 11.65
CA LEU A 114 -0.45 -3.92 11.92
C LEU A 114 -0.19 -3.75 13.42
N ASP A 115 0.77 -2.89 13.75
CA ASP A 115 1.13 -2.62 15.13
C ASP A 115 -0.05 -2.13 15.96
N PRO A 116 -0.14 -2.51 17.25
CA PRO A 116 -1.18 -2.02 18.13
C PRO A 116 -1.21 -0.48 18.17
N GLN A 117 -2.41 0.09 18.39
CA GLN A 117 -2.61 1.54 18.47
C GLN A 117 -2.36 2.31 17.16
N THR A 118 -2.28 1.61 16.01
CA THR A 118 -2.22 2.23 14.68
C THR A 118 -3.62 2.35 14.05
N LEU A 119 -3.95 1.51 13.07
CA LEU A 119 -5.27 1.44 12.43
C LEU A 119 -5.96 0.14 12.82
N THR A 120 -7.26 0.22 13.08
CA THR A 120 -8.15 -0.95 13.15
C THR A 120 -8.34 -1.53 11.75
N ALA A 121 -8.41 -2.85 11.61
CA ALA A 121 -8.64 -3.51 10.32
C ALA A 121 -10.05 -3.25 9.77
N TRP A 122 -10.22 -3.24 8.45
CA TRP A 122 -11.54 -3.21 7.81
C TRP A 122 -11.58 -4.01 6.52
N PRO A 123 -12.73 -4.61 6.18
CA PRO A 123 -12.88 -5.44 4.99
C PRO A 123 -12.94 -4.56 3.72
N ALA A 124 -12.20 -4.99 2.70
CA ALA A 124 -12.25 -4.38 1.38
C ALA A 124 -12.31 -5.42 0.25
N LEU A 125 -13.18 -5.17 -0.72
CA LEU A 125 -13.27 -5.90 -1.98
C LEU A 125 -12.44 -5.19 -3.04
N TYR A 126 -11.48 -5.90 -3.65
CA TYR A 126 -10.70 -5.36 -4.77
C TYR A 126 -11.21 -5.94 -6.08
N VAL A 127 -11.51 -5.06 -7.03
CA VAL A 127 -11.97 -5.39 -8.38
C VAL A 127 -11.20 -4.53 -9.39
N ALA A 128 -10.83 -5.12 -10.52
CA ALA A 128 -10.12 -4.42 -11.60
C ALA A 128 -11.01 -4.29 -12.84
N GLU A 129 -10.79 -3.26 -13.63
CA GLU A 129 -11.60 -2.90 -14.80
C GLU A 129 -11.72 -4.03 -15.83
N ASP A 130 -10.67 -4.81 -16.01
CA ASP A 130 -10.62 -5.93 -16.93
C ASP A 130 -9.72 -7.07 -16.41
N PHE A 131 -9.72 -8.18 -17.14
CA PHE A 131 -8.92 -9.35 -16.81
C PHE A 131 -7.41 -9.06 -16.76
N GLU A 132 -6.88 -8.31 -17.72
CA GLU A 132 -5.44 -8.04 -17.79
C GLU A 132 -4.98 -7.18 -16.60
N THR A 133 -5.79 -6.22 -16.19
CA THR A 133 -5.56 -5.39 -15.01
C THR A 133 -5.63 -6.23 -13.74
N ALA A 134 -6.62 -7.11 -13.60
CA ALA A 134 -6.71 -8.04 -12.47
C ALA A 134 -5.48 -8.98 -12.39
N PHE A 135 -5.03 -9.49 -13.54
CA PHE A 135 -3.87 -10.35 -13.66
C PHE A 135 -2.60 -9.61 -13.22
N ARG A 136 -2.38 -8.41 -13.74
CA ARG A 136 -1.21 -7.57 -13.42
C ARG A 136 -1.14 -7.19 -11.95
N GLU A 137 -2.27 -6.83 -11.34
CA GLU A 137 -2.31 -6.52 -9.91
C GLU A 137 -1.97 -7.74 -9.05
N LYS A 138 -2.41 -8.95 -9.46
CA LYS A 138 -2.10 -10.20 -8.76
C LYS A 138 -0.64 -10.65 -8.92
N PHE A 139 -0.12 -10.65 -10.15
CA PHE A 139 1.20 -11.20 -10.48
C PHE A 139 2.32 -10.16 -10.57
N GLN A 140 1.98 -8.87 -10.43
CA GLN A 140 2.91 -7.74 -10.57
C GLN A 140 3.53 -7.59 -11.98
N LEU A 141 3.08 -8.38 -12.97
CA LEU A 141 3.63 -8.45 -14.33
C LEU A 141 2.50 -8.64 -15.37
N PRO A 142 2.68 -8.18 -16.63
CA PRO A 142 1.77 -8.45 -17.75
C PRO A 142 1.63 -9.94 -18.06
N SER A 143 0.44 -10.40 -18.45
CA SER A 143 0.18 -11.84 -18.65
C SER A 143 0.99 -12.51 -19.76
N ASP A 144 1.41 -11.72 -20.74
CA ASP A 144 2.22 -12.09 -21.90
C ASP A 144 3.72 -11.85 -21.74
N SER A 145 4.15 -11.27 -20.61
CA SER A 145 5.56 -10.95 -20.40
C SER A 145 6.40 -12.20 -20.14
N LEU A 146 7.56 -12.27 -20.78
CA LEU A 146 8.59 -13.27 -20.47
C LEU A 146 9.76 -12.56 -19.81
N THR A 147 9.99 -12.83 -18.53
CA THR A 147 11.19 -12.33 -17.84
C THR A 147 12.19 -13.47 -17.81
N GLN A 148 13.25 -13.35 -18.63
CA GLN A 148 14.28 -14.39 -18.79
C GLN A 148 13.71 -15.78 -19.15
N GLY A 149 12.62 -15.80 -19.95
CA GLY A 149 11.97 -17.04 -20.41
C GLY A 149 10.92 -17.61 -19.44
N LEU A 150 10.71 -16.98 -18.28
CA LEU A 150 9.68 -17.34 -17.32
C LEU A 150 8.46 -16.45 -17.47
N THR A 151 7.27 -17.04 -17.45
CA THR A 151 6.01 -16.30 -17.38
C THR A 151 5.79 -15.73 -15.98
N PRO A 152 4.87 -14.76 -15.77
CA PRO A 152 4.54 -14.26 -14.44
C PRO A 152 4.07 -15.34 -13.48
N LYS A 153 3.42 -16.39 -14.00
CA LYS A 153 2.98 -17.53 -13.21
C LYS A 153 4.17 -18.36 -12.73
N ASP A 154 5.18 -18.53 -13.57
CA ASP A 154 6.42 -19.25 -13.21
C ASP A 154 7.23 -18.45 -12.19
N MET A 155 7.30 -17.12 -12.35
CA MET A 155 8.00 -16.21 -11.44
C MET A 155 7.32 -16.02 -10.09
N ALA A 156 6.01 -16.29 -9.99
CA ALA A 156 5.29 -16.11 -8.74
C ALA A 156 5.76 -17.07 -7.63
N LEU A 157 6.53 -18.13 -7.98
CA LEU A 157 7.14 -19.14 -7.10
C LEU A 157 6.19 -19.82 -6.09
N GLY A 158 4.91 -19.45 -6.06
CA GLY A 158 3.86 -20.18 -5.38
C GLY A 158 3.61 -21.47 -6.14
N GLU A 159 3.46 -22.58 -5.40
CA GLU A 159 2.89 -23.83 -5.92
C GLU A 159 1.82 -23.48 -6.94
N GLY A 160 1.94 -23.93 -8.20
CA GLY A 160 1.17 -23.50 -9.37
C GLY A 160 -0.33 -23.36 -9.10
N SER A 161 -0.72 -22.26 -8.46
CA SER A 161 -2.00 -22.20 -7.77
C SER A 161 -3.01 -21.80 -8.79
N SER A 162 -3.93 -22.72 -9.06
CA SER A 162 -5.05 -22.46 -9.96
C SER A 162 -5.73 -21.14 -9.55
N LEU A 163 -6.18 -20.40 -10.55
CA LEU A 163 -6.91 -19.15 -10.36
C LEU A 163 -8.34 -19.34 -10.85
N ALA A 164 -9.25 -18.62 -10.21
CA ALA A 164 -10.55 -18.35 -10.79
C ALA A 164 -10.64 -16.84 -11.06
N ASN A 165 -11.03 -16.49 -12.28
CA ASN A 165 -11.36 -15.11 -12.63
C ASN A 165 -12.86 -15.04 -12.79
N VAL A 166 -13.50 -14.15 -12.04
CA VAL A 166 -14.93 -13.92 -12.14
C VAL A 166 -15.18 -12.53 -12.69
N MET A 167 -16.18 -12.42 -13.56
CA MET A 167 -16.69 -11.13 -13.99
C MET A 167 -17.74 -10.66 -12.98
N VAL A 168 -17.70 -9.39 -12.64
CA VAL A 168 -18.62 -8.73 -11.72
C VAL A 168 -19.26 -7.51 -12.37
N SER A 169 -20.51 -7.26 -12.01
CA SER A 169 -21.23 -6.05 -12.35
C SER A 169 -21.72 -5.39 -11.07
N GLY A 170 -22.06 -4.12 -11.10
CA GLY A 170 -22.44 -3.44 -9.89
C GLY A 170 -22.68 -1.96 -10.07
N HIS A 171 -23.04 -1.36 -8.96
CA HIS A 171 -23.36 0.05 -8.86
C HIS A 171 -22.89 0.56 -7.51
N LEU A 172 -22.14 1.66 -7.49
CA LEU A 172 -21.68 2.31 -6.26
C LEU A 172 -22.05 3.79 -6.35
N MET A 173 -22.75 4.30 -5.34
CA MET A 173 -23.27 5.66 -5.25
C MET A 173 -22.21 6.70 -4.84
N ARG A 174 -21.32 6.37 -3.90
CA ARG A 174 -20.36 7.31 -3.30
C ARG A 174 -18.93 6.81 -3.38
N VAL A 175 -18.36 6.91 -4.58
CA VAL A 175 -16.97 6.55 -4.85
C VAL A 175 -16.07 7.79 -4.79
N PHE A 176 -14.96 7.68 -4.07
CA PHE A 176 -13.90 8.68 -4.12
C PHE A 176 -13.03 8.43 -5.36
N ASP A 177 -13.09 9.32 -6.34
CA ASP A 177 -12.27 9.22 -7.55
C ASP A 177 -10.84 9.71 -7.28
N MET A 178 -9.91 8.77 -7.11
CA MET A 178 -8.49 8.99 -6.95
C MET A 178 -7.72 8.60 -8.22
N THR A 179 -8.34 8.68 -9.40
CA THR A 179 -7.63 8.47 -10.68
C THR A 179 -6.75 9.65 -11.07
N HIS A 180 -6.96 10.81 -10.44
CA HIS A 180 -6.21 12.05 -10.66
C HIS A 180 -5.77 12.66 -9.32
N ALA A 181 -4.60 13.28 -9.27
CA ALA A 181 -4.10 13.92 -8.06
C ALA A 181 -5.03 15.04 -7.56
N ALA A 182 -5.75 15.72 -8.45
CA ALA A 182 -6.60 16.87 -8.11
C ALA A 182 -7.66 16.58 -7.03
N SER A 183 -8.15 15.34 -6.90
CA SER A 183 -9.10 14.98 -5.83
C SER A 183 -8.48 15.05 -4.44
N LEU A 184 -7.15 15.07 -4.33
CA LEU A 184 -6.42 15.19 -3.07
C LEU A 184 -6.07 16.65 -2.72
N ASN A 185 -6.50 17.64 -3.52
CA ASN A 185 -6.22 19.05 -3.26
C ASN A 185 -6.76 19.52 -1.91
N ALA A 186 -8.02 19.21 -1.62
CA ALA A 186 -8.68 19.64 -0.40
C ALA A 186 -7.96 19.10 0.85
N VAL A 187 -7.72 17.78 0.89
CA VAL A 187 -7.03 17.14 2.02
C VAL A 187 -5.56 17.58 2.15
N SER A 188 -4.86 17.78 1.03
CA SER A 188 -3.47 18.25 1.03
C SER A 188 -3.32 19.67 1.59
N SER A 189 -4.36 20.51 1.44
CA SER A 189 -4.40 21.85 2.02
C SER A 189 -4.43 21.85 3.55
N VAL A 190 -4.89 20.75 4.16
CA VAL A 190 -4.85 20.51 5.61
C VAL A 190 -3.51 19.89 5.98
N PHE A 191 -3.06 18.85 5.26
CA PHE A 191 -1.75 18.20 5.53
C PHE A 191 -0.58 19.19 5.54
N ARG A 192 -0.57 20.19 4.64
CA ARG A 192 0.50 21.20 4.60
C ARG A 192 0.64 22.01 5.91
N ARG A 193 -0.40 22.08 6.75
CA ARG A 193 -0.37 22.78 8.06
C ARG A 193 0.29 21.95 9.15
N ILE A 194 0.47 20.65 8.92
CA ILE A 194 1.11 19.75 9.88
C ILE A 194 2.64 19.90 9.74
N ALA A 195 3.29 20.22 10.85
CA ALA A 195 4.74 20.34 10.92
C ALA A 195 5.38 18.95 11.14
N MET A 196 6.60 18.78 10.62
CA MET A 196 7.38 17.58 10.92
C MET A 196 7.82 17.61 12.40
N PRO A 197 7.74 16.48 13.13
CA PRO A 197 8.23 16.42 14.50
C PRO A 197 9.73 16.76 14.58
N PRO A 198 10.19 17.54 15.59
CA PRO A 198 11.60 17.95 15.68
C PRO A 198 12.59 16.79 15.73
N ARG A 199 12.20 15.65 16.34
CA ARG A 199 13.03 14.43 16.41
C ARG A 199 13.20 13.80 15.03
N ALA A 200 12.11 13.59 14.30
CA ALA A 200 12.14 13.13 12.92
C ALA A 200 13.00 14.04 12.02
N ALA A 201 12.91 15.36 12.17
CA ALA A 201 13.73 16.30 11.39
C ALA A 201 15.25 16.12 11.65
N LYS A 202 15.65 15.86 12.91
CA LYS A 202 17.03 15.57 13.28
C LYS A 202 17.51 14.24 12.70
N LEU A 203 16.71 13.18 12.84
CA LEU A 203 17.03 11.84 12.34
C LEU A 203 17.15 11.82 10.81
N ARG A 204 16.21 12.47 10.11
CA ARG A 204 16.27 12.63 8.65
C ARG A 204 17.57 13.30 8.20
N LYS A 205 18.00 14.35 8.90
CA LYS A 205 19.27 15.03 8.61
C LYS A 205 20.48 14.13 8.89
N LYS A 206 20.45 13.36 9.98
CA LYS A 206 21.49 12.39 10.35
C LYS A 206 21.65 11.30 9.28
N LEU A 207 20.55 10.78 8.78
CA LEU A 207 20.50 9.72 7.78
C LEU A 207 20.71 10.19 6.33
N GLY A 208 20.75 11.51 6.09
CA GLY A 208 20.91 12.06 4.74
C GLY A 208 19.71 11.80 3.80
N ILE A 209 18.53 11.48 4.34
CA ILE A 209 17.34 11.15 3.55
C ILE A 209 16.66 12.42 3.07
N SER A 210 16.58 12.62 1.75
CA SER A 210 15.90 13.76 1.13
C SER A 210 14.39 13.54 0.95
N GLU A 211 13.95 12.28 0.76
CA GLU A 211 12.59 11.94 0.30
C GLU A 211 11.56 11.63 1.41
N ALA A 212 11.98 11.47 2.67
CA ALA A 212 11.05 11.29 3.81
C ALA A 212 10.39 12.63 4.18
N GLY A 213 9.59 13.15 3.25
CA GLY A 213 8.96 14.45 3.30
C GLY A 213 7.52 14.39 3.81
N MET A 214 7.11 15.44 4.51
CA MET A 214 5.69 15.68 4.81
C MET A 214 4.93 15.91 3.50
N VAL A 215 3.69 15.42 3.40
CA VAL A 215 2.81 15.72 2.26
C VAL A 215 2.49 17.21 2.25
N ARG A 216 2.81 17.89 1.13
CA ARG A 216 2.59 19.33 0.95
C ARG A 216 1.65 19.68 -0.21
N THR A 217 1.51 18.78 -1.17
CA THR A 217 0.73 19.00 -2.39
C THR A 217 -0.06 17.74 -2.72
N ALA A 218 -1.10 17.90 -3.53
CA ALA A 218 -1.88 16.79 -4.07
C ALA A 218 -1.03 15.79 -4.85
N GLY A 219 -0.08 16.27 -5.65
CA GLY A 219 0.85 15.39 -6.38
C GLY A 219 1.71 14.54 -5.43
N HIS A 220 2.22 15.13 -4.34
CA HIS A 220 2.95 14.37 -3.32
C HIS A 220 2.05 13.36 -2.61
N ALA A 221 0.80 13.73 -2.30
CA ALA A 221 -0.16 12.82 -1.69
C ALA A 221 -0.47 11.63 -2.60
N TYR A 222 -0.72 11.90 -3.88
CA TYR A 222 -0.99 10.91 -4.91
C TYR A 222 0.18 9.93 -5.08
N ASP A 223 1.39 10.47 -5.17
CA ASP A 223 2.62 9.68 -5.32
C ASP A 223 2.88 8.82 -4.08
N ALA A 224 2.66 9.38 -2.89
CA ALA A 224 2.81 8.66 -1.64
C ALA A 224 1.90 7.43 -1.52
N VAL A 225 0.71 7.51 -2.11
CA VAL A 225 -0.34 6.49 -2.02
C VAL A 225 -0.23 5.45 -3.14
N LEU A 226 0.14 5.86 -4.36
CA LEU A 226 0.12 4.98 -5.53
C LEU A 226 1.51 4.56 -6.01
N LYS A 227 2.49 5.45 -6.06
CA LYS A 227 3.80 5.16 -6.67
C LYS A 227 4.72 4.39 -5.74
N HIS A 228 4.70 4.68 -4.45
CA HIS A 228 5.55 3.94 -3.51
C HIS A 228 5.05 2.51 -3.29
N ASN A 229 6.00 1.62 -2.99
CA ASN A 229 5.67 0.27 -2.55
C ASN A 229 5.02 0.34 -1.17
N TRP A 230 3.69 0.38 -1.17
CA TRP A 230 2.89 0.54 0.04
C TRP A 230 3.18 -0.51 1.12
N ARG A 231 3.71 -1.68 0.74
CA ARG A 231 4.04 -2.77 1.68
C ARG A 231 5.27 -2.48 2.55
N VAL A 232 6.13 -1.55 2.14
CA VAL A 232 7.36 -1.23 2.87
C VAL A 232 7.05 -0.86 4.32
N PHE A 233 6.10 0.05 4.53
CA PHE A 233 5.75 0.52 5.88
C PHE A 233 5.19 -0.60 6.77
N PRO A 234 4.14 -1.32 6.35
CA PRO A 234 3.59 -2.40 7.16
C PRO A 234 4.54 -3.56 7.42
N ILE A 235 5.36 -3.95 6.43
CA ILE A 235 6.25 -5.12 6.56
C ILE A 235 7.51 -4.78 7.34
N GLN A 236 8.14 -3.64 7.06
CA GLN A 236 9.44 -3.30 7.68
C GLN A 236 9.26 -2.65 9.05
N PHE A 237 8.22 -1.83 9.22
CA PHE A 237 8.06 -1.01 10.43
C PHE A 237 6.79 -1.36 11.22
N GLY A 238 5.94 -2.29 10.77
CA GLY A 238 4.65 -2.57 11.42
C GLY A 238 3.61 -1.46 11.29
N LEU A 239 3.97 -0.34 10.63
CA LEU A 239 3.17 0.88 10.55
C LEU A 239 2.25 0.87 9.31
N PRO A 240 1.05 1.47 9.40
CA PRO A 240 0.18 1.60 8.25
C PRO A 240 0.83 2.44 7.15
N SER A 241 0.63 2.01 5.92
CA SER A 241 1.08 2.75 4.74
C SER A 241 0.30 4.07 4.57
N PRO A 242 0.87 5.09 3.89
CA PRO A 242 0.15 6.33 3.57
C PRO A 242 -1.19 6.09 2.87
N SER A 243 -1.28 5.06 2.03
CA SER A 243 -2.52 4.68 1.35
C SER A 243 -3.57 4.12 2.30
N GLN A 244 -3.19 3.34 3.31
CA GLN A 244 -4.11 2.85 4.34
C GLN A 244 -4.59 3.97 5.25
N ILE A 245 -3.71 4.90 5.65
CA ILE A 245 -4.07 6.07 6.46
C ILE A 245 -5.07 6.95 5.70
N LEU A 246 -4.80 7.25 4.42
CA LEU A 246 -5.72 8.05 3.60
C LEU A 246 -7.05 7.32 3.38
N ALA A 247 -7.01 6.01 3.12
CA ALA A 247 -8.24 5.22 2.94
C ALA A 247 -9.10 5.21 4.19
N GLU A 248 -8.50 5.16 5.39
CA GLU A 248 -9.24 5.28 6.64
C GLU A 248 -9.99 6.61 6.73
N LEU A 249 -9.33 7.73 6.37
CA LEU A 249 -9.98 9.05 6.34
C LEU A 249 -11.09 9.14 5.29
N ILE A 250 -10.88 8.57 4.10
CA ILE A 250 -11.90 8.50 3.03
C ILE A 250 -13.11 7.68 3.48
N ARG A 251 -12.87 6.53 4.11
CA ARG A 251 -13.90 5.68 4.70
C ARG A 251 -14.67 6.41 5.81
N ALA A 252 -13.97 7.15 6.66
CA ALA A 252 -14.56 7.97 7.71
C ALA A 252 -15.38 9.16 7.17
N ALA A 253 -15.03 9.69 5.99
CA ALA A 253 -15.82 10.70 5.27
C ALA A 253 -17.09 10.12 4.59
N GLY A 254 -17.33 8.82 4.73
CA GLY A 254 -18.54 8.14 4.28
C GLY A 254 -18.53 7.73 2.82
N PHE A 255 -17.38 7.72 2.16
CA PHE A 255 -17.23 7.06 0.86
C PHE A 255 -17.25 5.56 1.04
N GLU A 256 -17.88 4.85 0.11
CA GLU A 256 -17.97 3.39 0.14
C GLU A 256 -16.89 2.71 -0.69
N ALA A 257 -16.18 3.45 -1.53
CA ALA A 257 -15.10 2.92 -2.33
C ALA A 257 -14.08 3.98 -2.75
N ILE A 258 -12.90 3.51 -3.16
CA ILE A 258 -11.87 4.31 -3.82
C ILE A 258 -11.66 3.77 -5.23
N LEU A 259 -11.90 4.60 -6.23
CA LEU A 259 -11.51 4.33 -7.63
C LEU A 259 -10.10 4.86 -7.85
N TYR A 260 -9.19 4.03 -8.38
CA TYR A 260 -7.79 4.40 -8.57
C TYR A 260 -7.21 3.79 -9.84
N ARG A 261 -6.10 4.36 -10.34
CA ARG A 261 -5.35 3.78 -11.45
C ARG A 261 -4.54 2.58 -10.97
N SER A 262 -4.53 1.50 -11.73
CA SER A 262 -3.64 0.38 -11.48
C SER A 262 -2.20 0.86 -11.45
N THR A 263 -1.42 0.30 -10.53
CA THR A 263 0.01 0.59 -10.42
C THR A 263 0.86 -0.32 -11.31
N LYS A 264 0.20 -1.20 -12.07
CA LYS A 264 0.78 -2.26 -12.89
C LYS A 264 0.34 -2.20 -14.36
N GLY A 265 -0.58 -1.29 -14.69
CA GLY A 265 -1.09 -1.12 -16.06
C GLY A 265 -1.95 0.13 -16.21
N PRO A 266 -2.49 0.36 -17.42
CA PRO A 266 -3.30 1.54 -17.72
C PRO A 266 -4.73 1.48 -17.16
N GLY A 267 -5.22 0.28 -16.81
CA GLY A 267 -6.57 0.06 -16.33
C GLY A 267 -6.83 0.61 -14.93
N ARG A 268 -8.10 0.62 -14.55
CA ARG A 268 -8.56 1.10 -13.25
C ARG A 268 -8.86 -0.05 -12.29
N CYS A 269 -8.82 0.26 -11.01
CA CYS A 269 -9.20 -0.64 -9.94
C CYS A 269 -10.12 0.09 -8.97
N VAL A 270 -10.95 -0.65 -8.27
CA VAL A 270 -11.79 -0.14 -7.18
C VAL A 270 -11.56 -0.98 -5.93
N ALA A 271 -11.37 -0.29 -4.80
CA ALA A 271 -11.39 -0.88 -3.47
C ALA A 271 -12.71 -0.50 -2.79
N VAL A 272 -13.62 -1.46 -2.64
CA VAL A 272 -14.95 -1.27 -2.05
C VAL A 272 -14.91 -1.63 -0.58
N PHE A 273 -15.33 -0.72 0.29
CA PHE A 273 -15.42 -0.93 1.73
C PHE A 273 -16.77 -1.59 2.05
N ALA A 274 -16.75 -2.90 2.31
CA ALA A 274 -17.97 -3.66 2.52
C ALA A 274 -18.81 -3.11 3.69
N ASP A 275 -18.17 -2.53 4.70
CA ASP A 275 -18.82 -1.96 5.88
C ASP A 275 -19.33 -0.51 5.69
N ARG A 276 -19.24 0.04 4.47
CA ARG A 276 -19.71 1.39 4.11
C ARG A 276 -20.64 1.43 2.90
N LEU A 277 -21.07 0.27 2.40
CA LEU A 277 -22.02 0.20 1.29
C LEU A 277 -23.32 0.93 1.63
N GLN A 278 -23.84 1.66 0.66
CA GLN A 278 -25.19 2.22 0.73
C GLN A 278 -26.24 1.21 0.27
N GLU A 279 -27.51 1.45 0.62
CA GLU A 279 -28.63 0.57 0.24
C GLU A 279 -28.74 0.36 -1.28
N ALA A 280 -28.47 1.40 -2.08
CA ALA A 280 -28.51 1.33 -3.54
C ALA A 280 -27.21 0.74 -4.15
N SER A 281 -26.19 0.50 -3.33
CA SER A 281 -24.87 0.06 -3.79
C SER A 281 -24.71 -1.45 -3.70
N PHE A 282 -24.12 -2.03 -4.75
CA PHE A 282 -23.84 -3.46 -4.79
C PHE A 282 -22.73 -3.84 -5.78
N VAL A 283 -22.14 -5.01 -5.56
CA VAL A 283 -21.28 -5.71 -6.51
C VAL A 283 -21.75 -7.16 -6.60
N GLU A 284 -22.07 -7.65 -7.79
CA GLU A 284 -22.60 -8.99 -8.01
C GLU A 284 -21.85 -9.73 -9.13
N LEU A 285 -21.96 -11.06 -9.14
CA LEU A 285 -21.40 -11.88 -10.20
C LEU A 285 -22.16 -11.62 -11.51
N ALA A 286 -21.42 -11.31 -12.57
CA ALA A 286 -21.99 -11.01 -13.88
C ALA A 286 -22.44 -12.26 -14.65
N ASP A 287 -21.85 -13.42 -14.31
CA ASP A 287 -22.10 -14.69 -14.98
C ASP A 287 -22.73 -15.69 -13.97
N PRO A 288 -23.46 -16.72 -14.44
CA PRO A 288 -24.00 -17.76 -13.57
C PRO A 288 -22.90 -18.41 -12.72
N ALA A 289 -23.14 -18.47 -11.41
CA ALA A 289 -22.22 -19.09 -10.46
C ALA A 289 -22.57 -20.57 -10.25
N PRO A 290 -21.58 -21.43 -9.92
CA PRO A 290 -21.84 -22.79 -9.44
C PRO A 290 -22.89 -22.81 -8.32
N PRO A 291 -23.69 -23.89 -8.19
CA PRO A 291 -24.70 -24.02 -7.13
C PRO A 291 -24.14 -23.82 -5.72
N GLU A 292 -22.88 -24.16 -5.50
CA GLU A 292 -22.18 -24.08 -4.22
C GLU A 292 -21.76 -22.65 -3.84
N VAL A 293 -21.82 -21.69 -4.78
CA VAL A 293 -21.58 -20.28 -4.48
C VAL A 293 -22.79 -19.70 -3.73
N ARG A 294 -22.63 -19.58 -2.41
CA ARG A 294 -23.67 -19.07 -1.49
C ARG A 294 -24.03 -17.60 -1.76
N HIS A 295 -23.02 -16.75 -1.97
CA HIS A 295 -23.21 -15.32 -2.13
C HIS A 295 -22.88 -14.87 -3.55
N ARG A 296 -23.89 -14.39 -4.27
CA ARG A 296 -23.76 -13.90 -5.65
C ARG A 296 -23.73 -12.38 -5.74
N ARG A 297 -23.98 -11.70 -4.62
CA ARG A 297 -24.04 -10.25 -4.49
C ARG A 297 -23.44 -9.83 -3.15
N LEU A 298 -22.70 -8.73 -3.17
CA LEU A 298 -22.23 -7.95 -2.05
C LEU A 298 -23.02 -6.65 -2.03
N ASP A 299 -23.76 -6.44 -0.96
CA ASP A 299 -24.62 -5.29 -0.67
C ASP A 299 -24.78 -5.14 0.85
N THR A 300 -25.63 -4.23 1.31
CA THR A 300 -25.86 -4.00 2.75
C THR A 300 -26.37 -5.22 3.51
N GLU A 301 -27.09 -6.13 2.86
CA GLU A 301 -27.64 -7.34 3.49
C GLU A 301 -26.58 -8.43 3.66
N SER A 302 -25.73 -8.59 2.64
CA SER A 302 -24.70 -9.63 2.58
C SER A 302 -23.32 -9.19 3.11
N ALA A 303 -23.10 -7.89 3.33
CA ALA A 303 -21.81 -7.31 3.70
C ALA A 303 -21.20 -7.93 4.97
N ILE A 304 -22.02 -8.25 5.98
CA ILE A 304 -21.54 -8.82 7.24
C ILE A 304 -20.97 -10.22 7.02
N GLU A 305 -21.69 -11.07 6.27
CA GLU A 305 -21.26 -12.44 5.96
C GLU A 305 -20.06 -12.44 5.01
N LEU A 306 -20.00 -11.47 4.09
CA LEU A 306 -18.91 -11.34 3.13
C LEU A 306 -17.68 -10.58 3.67
N ALA A 307 -17.76 -9.92 4.83
CA ALA A 307 -16.64 -9.22 5.44
C ALA A 307 -15.46 -10.15 5.73
N GLY A 308 -15.75 -11.39 6.14
CA GLY A 308 -14.74 -12.42 6.38
C GLY A 308 -14.10 -12.39 7.76
N TRP A 309 -14.75 -11.74 8.74
CA TRP A 309 -14.27 -11.69 10.13
C TRP A 309 -14.17 -13.06 10.80
N ASP A 310 -14.94 -14.03 10.33
CA ASP A 310 -14.88 -15.44 10.73
C ASP A 310 -13.54 -16.12 10.40
N THR A 311 -12.81 -15.61 9.40
CA THR A 311 -11.49 -16.12 9.01
C THR A 311 -10.33 -15.54 9.84
N VAL A 312 -10.60 -14.50 10.62
CA VAL A 312 -9.62 -13.82 11.48
C VAL A 312 -9.61 -14.49 12.86
N ALA A 313 -8.46 -14.64 13.53
CA ALA A 313 -8.43 -15.20 14.89
C ALA A 313 -9.20 -14.30 15.88
N ALA A 314 -9.93 -14.88 16.83
CA ALA A 314 -10.85 -14.15 17.71
C ALA A 314 -10.21 -12.95 18.43
N GLN A 315 -8.93 -13.06 18.81
CA GLN A 315 -8.16 -11.99 19.45
C GLN A 315 -7.99 -10.71 18.61
N PHE A 316 -8.19 -10.80 17.29
CA PHE A 316 -8.08 -9.67 16.36
C PHE A 316 -9.44 -9.15 15.87
N ARG A 317 -10.57 -9.77 16.25
CA ARG A 317 -11.91 -9.39 15.78
C ARG A 317 -12.53 -8.20 16.52
N ALA A 318 -11.97 -7.81 17.68
CA ALA A 318 -12.58 -6.85 18.61
C ALA A 318 -11.73 -5.59 18.83
N ARG A 319 -10.95 -5.17 17.83
CA ARG A 319 -10.19 -3.92 17.84
C ARG A 319 -10.86 -2.88 16.96
#